data_AF-A0A1X7QFJ4-F1
#
_entry.id   AF-A0A1X7QFJ4-F1
#
_cell.length_a   1.000
_cell.length_b   1.000
_cell.length_c   1.000
_cell.angle_alpha   90.00
_cell.angle_beta   90.00
_cell.angle_gamma   90.00
#
_symmetry.space_group_name_H-M   'P 1'
#
loop_
_entity.id
_entity.type
_entity.pdbx_description
1 polymer ?
#
loop_
_entity_poly.entity_id
_entity_poly.type
_entity_poly.pdbx_seq_one_letter_code
_entity_poly.pdbx_strand_id
1 'polypeptide(L)'
;MPMPKRKDPAMSKPMPPSIENGLPAPPVPQKLRELLRDYPELIQRLQDVLDDYIRKPNPLIPFDGAIWALEGRLESFISEAREELDLAHASGDANAVKMAEEKERLTRHARSRNRGMSDLDQLWNYIETHKESLI
;
A
#
# COMPACT_ATOMS: atom_id res chain seq x y z
N MET A 1 31.85 46.36 -19.83
CA MET A 1 31.40 44.96 -20.00
C MET A 1 30.59 44.55 -18.78
N PRO A 2 29.26 44.41 -18.86
CA PRO A 2 28.44 43.98 -17.73
C PRO A 2 28.35 42.45 -17.67
N MET A 3 28.46 41.86 -16.47
CA MET A 3 28.29 40.43 -16.23
C MET A 3 26.79 40.04 -16.26
N PRO A 4 26.42 38.84 -16.75
CA PRO A 4 25.02 38.43 -16.81
C PRO A 4 24.53 37.98 -15.44
N LYS A 5 23.30 38.40 -15.10
CA LYS A 5 22.57 38.01 -13.90
C LYS A 5 22.32 36.50 -13.91
N ARG A 6 22.69 35.81 -12.83
CA ARG A 6 22.23 34.45 -12.56
C ARG A 6 20.73 34.50 -12.29
N LYS A 7 19.98 33.72 -13.07
CA LYS A 7 18.55 33.53 -12.93
C LYS A 7 18.39 32.28 -12.06
N ASP A 8 17.92 32.44 -10.83
CA ASP A 8 17.57 31.32 -9.96
C ASP A 8 16.39 30.56 -10.58
N PRO A 9 16.52 29.27 -10.97
CA PRO A 9 15.37 28.50 -11.36
C PRO A 9 14.79 27.82 -10.11
N ALA A 10 13.60 28.29 -9.76
CA ALA A 10 12.47 27.54 -9.20
C ALA A 10 12.79 26.40 -8.21
N MET A 11 12.33 26.63 -6.98
CA MET A 11 12.00 25.63 -5.96
C MET A 11 11.67 24.26 -6.55
N SER A 12 12.57 23.31 -6.31
CA SER A 12 12.35 21.89 -6.51
C SER A 12 11.10 21.47 -5.75
N LYS A 13 10.04 21.09 -6.47
CA LYS A 13 9.01 20.22 -5.91
C LYS A 13 9.72 18.98 -5.36
N PRO A 14 9.32 18.42 -4.21
CA PRO A 14 9.91 17.17 -3.73
C PRO A 14 9.66 16.10 -4.79
N MET A 15 10.75 15.57 -5.34
CA MET A 15 10.69 14.40 -6.20
C MET A 15 10.26 13.23 -5.30
N PRO A 16 9.21 12.46 -5.66
CA PRO A 16 8.91 11.24 -4.92
C PRO A 16 10.15 10.35 -4.95
N PRO A 17 10.43 9.58 -3.88
CA PRO A 17 11.63 8.77 -3.78
C PRO A 17 11.73 7.88 -5.01
N SER A 18 12.74 8.12 -5.84
CA SER A 18 13.03 7.27 -6.99
C SER A 18 13.46 5.92 -6.44
N ILE A 19 12.57 4.93 -6.57
CA ILE A 19 12.93 3.53 -6.37
C ILE A 19 14.05 3.23 -7.39
N GLU A 20 15.08 2.52 -6.95
CA GLU A 20 16.35 2.17 -7.62
C GLU A 20 16.23 1.66 -9.08
N ASN A 21 15.02 1.29 -9.52
CA ASN A 21 14.70 0.80 -10.86
C ASN A 21 14.10 1.85 -11.82
N GLY A 22 13.93 3.11 -11.38
CA GLY A 22 13.36 4.20 -12.21
C GLY A 22 11.86 4.08 -12.49
N LEU A 23 11.20 3.04 -11.97
CA LEU A 23 9.75 2.84 -12.08
C LEU A 23 9.02 3.73 -11.07
N PRO A 24 7.85 4.30 -11.44
CA PRO A 24 6.99 4.96 -10.47
C PRO A 24 6.49 3.95 -9.44
N ALA A 25 6.15 4.41 -8.23
CA ALA A 25 5.57 3.53 -7.21
C ALA A 25 4.24 2.93 -7.69
N PRO A 26 4.03 1.61 -7.56
CA PRO A 26 2.76 0.96 -7.88
C PRO A 26 1.62 1.52 -7.01
N PRO A 27 0.42 1.76 -7.55
CA PRO A 27 -0.68 2.25 -6.74
C PRO A 27 -1.26 1.16 -5.84
N VAL A 28 -1.49 1.47 -4.57
CA VAL A 28 -2.39 0.67 -3.72
C VAL A 28 -3.81 0.69 -4.33
N PRO A 29 -4.48 -0.46 -4.49
CA PRO A 29 -5.84 -0.56 -5.02
C PRO A 29 -6.82 0.45 -4.42
N GLN A 30 -7.66 1.05 -5.26
CA GLN A 30 -8.56 2.14 -4.86
C GLN A 30 -9.51 1.74 -3.74
N LYS A 31 -10.13 0.55 -3.84
CA LYS A 31 -11.04 0.04 -2.80
C LYS A 31 -10.35 -0.20 -1.46
N LEU A 32 -9.08 -0.61 -1.45
CA LEU A 32 -8.29 -0.70 -0.22
C LEU A 32 -8.07 0.68 0.40
N ARG A 33 -7.69 1.68 -0.41
CA ARG A 33 -7.49 3.06 0.08
C ARG A 33 -8.78 3.65 0.66
N GLU A 34 -9.91 3.44 -0.01
CA GLU A 34 -11.22 3.91 0.46
C GLU A 34 -11.63 3.25 1.77
N LEU A 35 -11.43 1.93 1.88
CA LEU A 35 -11.82 1.16 3.05
C LEU A 35 -10.93 1.45 4.27
N LEU A 36 -9.64 1.69 4.05
CA LEU A 36 -8.64 1.92 5.09
C LEU A 36 -8.30 3.39 5.29
N ARG A 37 -9.14 4.32 4.80
CA ARG A 37 -8.90 5.77 4.85
C ARG A 37 -8.61 6.33 6.25
N ASP A 38 -9.19 5.70 7.28
CA ASP A 38 -9.05 6.13 8.67
C ASP A 38 -7.82 5.45 9.35
N TYR A 39 -7.10 4.60 8.61
CA TYR A 39 -5.89 3.87 9.02
C TYR A 39 -4.76 4.07 7.98
N PRO A 40 -4.25 5.30 7.82
CA PRO A 40 -3.23 5.62 6.80
C PRO A 40 -1.93 4.81 6.95
N GLU A 41 -1.60 4.37 8.16
CA GLU A 41 -0.46 3.49 8.43
C GLU A 41 -0.61 2.11 7.78
N LEU A 42 -1.83 1.58 7.67
CA LEU A 42 -2.07 0.31 6.98
C LEU A 42 -1.94 0.50 5.46
N ILE A 43 -2.38 1.65 4.92
CA ILE A 43 -2.19 1.99 3.51
C ILE A 43 -0.69 2.10 3.18
N GLN A 44 0.09 2.78 4.02
CA GLN A 44 1.53 2.90 3.83
C GLN A 44 2.20 1.52 3.84
N ARG A 45 1.84 0.65 4.78
CA ARG A 45 2.38 -0.72 4.87
C ARG A 45 1.99 -1.60 3.68
N LEU A 46 0.90 -1.30 2.96
CA LEU A 46 0.55 -1.95 1.69
C LEU A 46 1.37 -1.37 0.54
N GLN A 47 1.60 -0.05 0.53
CA GLN A 47 2.47 0.60 -0.43
C GLN A 47 3.89 0.04 -0.34
N ASP A 48 4.44 -0.09 0.87
CA ASP A 48 5.78 -0.64 1.10
C ASP A 48 5.93 -2.05 0.53
N VAL A 49 4.90 -2.89 0.68
CA VAL A 49 4.90 -4.27 0.15
C VAL A 49 4.87 -4.29 -1.38
N LEU A 50 4.13 -3.38 -2.01
CA LEU A 50 4.13 -3.27 -3.47
C LEU A 50 5.45 -2.69 -3.98
N ASP A 51 6.01 -1.69 -3.29
CA ASP A 51 7.31 -1.08 -3.60
C ASP A 51 8.44 -2.11 -3.49
N ASP A 52 8.40 -2.99 -2.48
CA ASP A 52 9.35 -4.10 -2.35
C ASP A 52 9.13 -5.15 -3.43
N TYR A 53 7.88 -5.48 -3.75
CA TYR A 53 7.56 -6.46 -4.78
C TYR A 53 8.13 -6.07 -6.15
N ILE A 54 8.02 -4.80 -6.57
CA ILE A 54 8.55 -4.35 -7.87
C ILE A 54 10.08 -4.35 -7.94
N ARG A 55 10.80 -4.47 -6.82
CA ARG A 55 12.26 -4.65 -6.81
C ARG A 55 12.66 -6.07 -7.21
N LYS A 56 11.81 -7.05 -6.90
CA LYS A 56 12.03 -8.46 -7.24
C LYS A 56 10.70 -9.14 -7.59
N PRO A 57 10.10 -8.76 -8.74
CA PRO A 57 8.81 -9.29 -9.16
C PRO A 57 8.91 -10.77 -9.54
N ASN A 58 7.76 -11.44 -9.63
CA ASN A 58 7.68 -12.74 -10.30
C ASN A 58 7.61 -12.51 -11.82
N PRO A 59 8.63 -12.89 -12.60
CA PRO A 59 8.68 -12.59 -14.04
C PRO A 59 7.64 -13.37 -14.85
N LEU A 60 7.15 -14.50 -14.36
CA LEU A 60 6.16 -15.32 -15.09
C LEU A 60 4.74 -14.79 -14.92
N ILE A 61 4.43 -14.27 -13.74
CA ILE A 61 3.08 -13.86 -13.34
C ILE A 61 3.15 -12.59 -12.46
N PRO A 62 3.61 -11.46 -13.01
CA PRO A 62 3.90 -10.26 -12.22
C PRO A 62 2.65 -9.69 -11.52
N PHE A 63 1.47 -9.83 -12.12
CA PHE A 63 0.22 -9.37 -11.51
C PHE A 63 -0.24 -10.28 -10.36
N ASP A 64 -0.31 -11.60 -10.57
CA ASP A 64 -0.69 -12.53 -9.51
C ASP A 64 0.29 -12.49 -8.34
N GLY A 65 1.59 -12.31 -8.60
CA GLY A 65 2.58 -12.14 -7.54
C GLY A 65 2.35 -10.87 -6.70
N ALA A 66 1.91 -9.77 -7.31
CA ALA A 66 1.54 -8.56 -6.58
C ALA A 66 0.28 -8.78 -5.73
N ILE A 67 -0.70 -9.52 -6.25
CA ILE A 67 -1.89 -9.92 -5.49
C ILE A 67 -1.49 -10.76 -4.28
N TRP A 68 -0.64 -11.77 -4.44
CA TRP A 68 -0.19 -12.61 -3.34
C TRP A 68 0.57 -11.81 -2.27
N ALA A 69 1.38 -10.83 -2.68
CA ALA A 69 2.06 -9.93 -1.76
C ALA A 69 1.05 -9.14 -0.91
N LEU A 70 0.01 -8.59 -1.54
CA LEU A 70 -1.08 -7.90 -0.84
C LEU A 70 -1.87 -8.85 0.08
N GLU A 71 -2.24 -10.04 -0.40
CA GLU A 71 -2.98 -11.03 0.39
C GLU A 71 -2.22 -11.43 1.65
N GLY A 72 -0.91 -11.70 1.54
CA GLY A 72 -0.07 -12.01 2.70
C GLY A 72 0.03 -10.85 3.70
N ARG A 73 0.12 -9.61 3.21
CA ARG A 73 0.14 -8.44 4.09
C ARG A 73 -1.19 -8.21 4.80
N LEU A 74 -2.30 -8.32 4.08
CA LEU A 74 -3.64 -8.19 4.63
C LEU A 74 -3.95 -9.30 5.64
N GLU A 75 -3.44 -10.52 5.43
CA GLU A 75 -3.53 -11.60 6.42
C GLU A 75 -2.75 -11.29 7.70
N SER A 76 -1.57 -10.68 7.57
CA SER A 76 -0.81 -10.20 8.74
C SER A 76 -1.59 -9.14 9.52
N PHE A 77 -2.25 -8.20 8.84
CA PHE A 77 -3.08 -7.19 9.51
C PHE A 77 -4.24 -7.80 10.29
N ILE A 78 -4.86 -8.87 9.78
CA ILE A 78 -5.94 -9.57 10.50
C ILE A 78 -5.40 -10.20 11.77
N SER A 79 -4.23 -10.84 11.72
CA SER A 79 -3.59 -11.43 12.90
C SER A 79 -3.24 -10.35 13.93
N GLU A 80 -2.61 -9.25 13.52
CA GLU A 80 -2.27 -8.12 14.38
C GLU A 80 -3.52 -7.48 15.02
N ALA A 81 -4.60 -7.28 14.26
CA ALA A 81 -5.82 -6.69 14.78
C ALA A 81 -6.53 -7.62 15.79
N ARG A 82 -6.41 -8.94 15.64
CA ARG A 82 -6.92 -9.90 16.63
C ARG A 82 -6.10 -9.87 17.92
N GLU A 83 -4.78 -9.79 17.82
CA GLU A 83 -3.90 -9.64 18.99
C GLU A 83 -4.21 -8.33 19.74
N GLU A 84 -4.40 -7.22 19.03
CA GLU A 84 -4.82 -5.94 19.61
C GLU A 84 -6.19 -6.04 20.31
N LEU A 85 -7.14 -6.79 19.72
CA LEU A 85 -8.45 -7.01 20.31
C LEU A 85 -8.38 -7.85 21.59
N ASP A 86 -7.57 -8.92 21.60
CA ASP A 86 -7.35 -9.76 22.78
C ASP A 86 -6.72 -8.94 23.93
N LEU A 87 -5.74 -8.07 23.61
CA LEU A 87 -5.14 -7.16 24.58
C LEU A 87 -6.13 -6.12 25.11
N ALA A 88 -6.99 -5.57 24.25
CA ALA A 88 -8.03 -4.63 24.65
C ALA A 88 -9.08 -5.28 25.56
N HIS A 89 -9.47 -6.54 25.29
CA HIS A 89 -10.34 -7.30 26.18
C HIS A 89 -9.68 -7.55 27.54
N ALA A 90 -8.38 -7.90 27.56
CA ALA A 90 -7.64 -8.13 28.79
C ALA A 90 -7.49 -6.86 29.64
N SER A 91 -7.42 -5.67 29.02
CA SER A 91 -7.31 -4.39 29.73
C SER A 91 -8.65 -3.91 30.32
N GLY A 92 -9.78 -4.38 29.78
CA GLY A 92 -11.12 -3.96 30.19
C GLY A 92 -11.52 -2.57 29.70
N ASP A 93 -10.71 -1.91 28.86
CA ASP A 93 -11.04 -0.62 28.27
C ASP A 93 -12.06 -0.81 27.13
N ALA A 94 -13.31 -0.48 27.41
CA ALA A 94 -14.41 -0.59 26.44
C ALA A 94 -14.18 0.22 25.16
N ASN A 95 -13.47 1.35 25.25
CA ASN A 95 -13.18 2.17 24.08
C ASN A 95 -12.07 1.54 23.23
N ALA A 96 -11.04 0.98 23.87
CA ALA A 96 -10.00 0.21 23.19
C ALA A 96 -10.58 -1.02 22.49
N VAL A 97 -11.50 -1.76 23.14
CA VAL A 97 -12.18 -2.92 22.55
C VAL A 97 -12.92 -2.51 21.28
N LYS A 98 -13.76 -1.47 21.36
CA LYS A 98 -14.53 -0.99 20.20
C LYS A 98 -13.63 -0.58 19.03
N MET A 99 -12.50 0.07 19.30
CA MET A 99 -11.54 0.46 18.26
C MET A 99 -10.86 -0.76 17.63
N ALA A 100 -10.47 -1.75 18.43
CA ALA A 100 -9.84 -2.98 17.95
C ALA A 100 -10.83 -3.84 17.14
N GLU A 101 -12.09 -3.96 17.56
CA GLU A 101 -13.15 -4.65 16.81
C GLU A 101 -13.35 -4.04 15.42
N GLU A 102 -13.39 -2.71 15.32
CA GLU A 102 -13.55 -2.02 14.05
C GLU A 102 -12.34 -2.23 13.14
N LYS A 103 -11.12 -2.14 13.68
CA LYS A 103 -9.89 -2.42 12.93
C LYS A 103 -9.85 -3.85 12.41
N GLU A 104 -10.24 -4.81 13.24
CA GLU A 104 -10.30 -6.23 12.88
C GLU A 104 -11.33 -6.47 11.76
N ARG A 105 -12.52 -5.86 11.87
CA ARG A 105 -13.56 -5.91 10.83
C ARG A 105 -13.07 -5.32 9.51
N LEU A 106 -12.41 -4.16 9.55
CA LEU A 106 -11.91 -3.47 8.36
C LEU A 106 -10.79 -4.25 7.67
N THR A 107 -9.84 -4.80 8.42
CA THR A 107 -8.75 -5.63 7.86
C THR A 107 -9.28 -6.92 7.23
N ARG A 108 -10.32 -7.55 7.83
CA ARG A 108 -11.05 -8.67 7.19
C ARG A 108 -11.74 -8.24 5.89
N HIS A 109 -12.40 -7.09 5.87
CA HIS A 109 -13.03 -6.56 4.67
C HIS A 109 -12.00 -6.19 3.59
N ALA A 110 -10.83 -5.73 4.00
CA ALA A 110 -9.74 -5.37 3.11
C ALA A 110 -9.23 -6.59 2.33
N ARG A 111 -9.01 -7.73 3.00
CA ARG A 111 -8.61 -9.00 2.35
C ARG A 111 -9.67 -9.59 1.41
N SER A 112 -10.94 -9.22 1.57
CA SER A 112 -12.02 -9.84 0.81
C SER A 112 -11.97 -9.47 -0.68
N ARG A 113 -11.96 -10.49 -1.55
CA ARG A 113 -12.04 -10.36 -3.03
C ARG A 113 -13.30 -9.67 -3.51
N ASN A 114 -14.37 -9.68 -2.71
CA ASN A 114 -15.64 -9.03 -3.04
C ASN A 114 -15.78 -7.63 -2.42
N ARG A 115 -14.74 -7.13 -1.72
CA ARG A 115 -14.73 -5.81 -1.08
C ARG A 115 -13.40 -5.10 -1.29
N GLY A 116 -12.47 -5.15 -0.34
CA GLY A 116 -11.22 -4.40 -0.44
C GLY A 116 -10.39 -4.76 -1.66
N MET A 117 -10.37 -6.03 -2.03
CA MET A 117 -9.65 -6.56 -3.20
C MET A 117 -10.52 -6.66 -4.47
N SER A 118 -11.65 -5.94 -4.55
CA SER A 118 -12.57 -6.06 -5.70
C SER A 118 -12.25 -5.15 -6.89
N ASP A 119 -11.40 -4.14 -6.70
CA ASP A 119 -11.00 -3.18 -7.74
C ASP A 119 -9.48 -3.14 -7.81
N LEU A 120 -8.93 -3.91 -8.76
CA LEU A 120 -7.49 -4.04 -8.97
C LEU A 120 -7.04 -3.40 -10.29
N ASP A 121 -7.91 -2.64 -10.96
CA ASP A 121 -7.67 -2.15 -12.33
C ASP A 121 -6.44 -1.23 -12.39
N GLN A 122 -6.25 -0.38 -11.39
CA GLN A 122 -5.07 0.50 -11.32
C GLN A 122 -3.77 -0.29 -11.17
N LEU A 123 -3.79 -1.36 -10.35
CA LEU A 123 -2.63 -2.22 -10.15
C LEU A 123 -2.36 -3.06 -11.41
N TRP A 124 -3.41 -3.59 -12.05
CA TRP A 124 -3.31 -4.29 -13.33
C TRP A 124 -2.67 -3.41 -14.39
N ASN A 125 -3.22 -2.20 -14.60
CA ASN A 125 -2.72 -1.26 -15.59
C ASN A 125 -1.27 -0.87 -15.34
N TYR A 126 -0.88 -0.69 -14.07
CA TYR A 126 0.51 -0.46 -13.70
C TYR A 126 1.42 -1.61 -14.13
N ILE A 127 1.07 -2.85 -13.78
CA ILE A 127 1.90 -4.02 -14.08
C ILE A 127 2.00 -4.24 -15.59
N GLU A 128 0.90 -4.12 -16.33
CA GLU A 128 0.93 -4.27 -17.80
C GLU A 128 1.71 -3.16 -18.49
N THR A 129 1.63 -1.91 -18.01
CA THR A 129 2.40 -0.78 -18.57
C THR A 129 3.91 -0.97 -18.41
N HIS A 130 4.34 -1.60 -17.31
CA HIS A 130 5.76 -1.76 -16.96
C HIS A 130 6.25 -3.21 -17.10
N LYS A 131 5.48 -4.08 -17.77
CA LYS A 131 5.72 -5.52 -17.84
C LYS A 131 7.12 -5.87 -18.33
N GLU A 132 7.58 -5.23 -19.40
CA GLU A 132 8.93 -5.44 -19.96
C GLU A 132 10.07 -5.05 -19.00
N SER A 133 9.79 -4.19 -18.01
CA SER A 133 10.75 -3.81 -16.97
C SER A 133 10.66 -4.69 -15.73
N LEU A 134 9.66 -5.56 -15.64
CA LEU A 134 9.39 -6.47 -14.51
C LEU A 134 9.75 -7.94 -14.83
N ILE A 135 10.22 -8.23 -16.05
CA ILE A 135 10.57 -9.58 -16.53
C ILE A 135 12.08 -9.71 -16.70
#